data_AF-A0A8R2F719-F1
#
_entry.id   AF-A0A8R2F719-F1
#
_cell.length_a   1.000
_cell.length_b   1.000
_cell.length_c   1.000
_cell.angle_alpha   90.00
_cell.angle_beta   90.00
_cell.angle_gamma   90.00
#
_symmetry.space_group_name_H-M   'P 1'
#
loop_
_entity.id
_entity.type
_entity.pdbx_description
1 polymer ?
#
loop_
_entity_poly.entity_id
_entity_poly.type
_entity_poly.pdbx_seq_one_letter_code
_entity_poly.pdbx_strand_id
1 'polypeptide(L)'
;MADFEKAAMNAALFVYPNTKIQGCFFHLGQSIWRQIQNIGLSNKYSTDPEFSLNIRKILALAYLPENLVEDSFENILQTEFFKRNEELLSNFIIYFEDTYIGRVNRRG
;
A
#
# COMPACT_ATOMS: atom_id res chain seq x y z
N MET A 1 -11.70 5.56 -13.22
CA MET A 1 -11.16 4.79 -12.09
C MET A 1 -9.89 4.13 -12.58
N ALA A 2 -8.74 4.52 -12.05
CA ALA A 2 -7.44 4.08 -12.55
C ALA A 2 -6.87 2.97 -11.66
N ASP A 3 -5.99 2.16 -12.23
CA ASP A 3 -4.93 1.52 -11.46
C ASP A 3 -3.97 2.61 -10.94
N PHE A 4 -3.09 2.24 -10.01
CA PHE A 4 -2.13 3.18 -9.44
C PHE A 4 -0.86 3.30 -10.30
N GLU A 5 -0.94 3.00 -11.60
CA GLU A 5 0.21 3.14 -12.51
C GLU A 5 0.41 4.61 -12.90
N LYS A 6 1.48 5.19 -12.40
CA LYS A 6 1.82 6.61 -12.61
C LYS A 6 1.89 7.00 -14.11
N ALA A 7 2.38 6.10 -14.97
CA ALA A 7 2.44 6.34 -16.41
C ALA A 7 1.05 6.50 -17.04
N ALA A 8 0.10 5.61 -16.70
CA ALA A 8 -1.27 5.67 -17.18
C ALA A 8 -2.01 6.91 -16.64
N MET A 9 -1.83 7.23 -15.35
CA MET A 9 -2.40 8.43 -14.74
C MET A 9 -1.87 9.71 -15.42
N ASN A 10 -0.56 9.79 -15.66
CA ASN A 10 0.06 10.93 -16.35
C ASN A 10 -0.40 11.06 -17.80
N ALA A 11 -0.51 9.94 -18.54
CA ALA A 11 -1.01 9.96 -19.91
C ALA A 11 -2.47 10.44 -19.97
N ALA A 12 -3.32 10.01 -19.02
CA ALA A 12 -4.69 10.46 -18.93
C ALA A 12 -4.79 11.96 -18.64
N LEU A 13 -3.97 12.49 -17.73
CA LEU A 13 -3.89 13.92 -17.44
C LEU A 13 -3.29 14.73 -18.61
N PHE A 14 -2.38 14.16 -19.38
CA PHE A 14 -1.82 14.80 -20.56
C PHE A 14 -2.89 15.00 -21.65
N VAL A 15 -3.70 13.98 -21.91
CA VAL A 15 -4.78 14.05 -22.91
C VAL A 15 -6.00 14.82 -22.39
N TYR A 16 -6.30 14.71 -21.08
CA TYR A 16 -7.44 15.35 -20.42
C TYR A 16 -7.00 16.11 -19.17
N PRO A 17 -6.42 17.33 -19.30
CA PRO A 17 -5.82 18.06 -18.17
C PRO A 17 -6.76 18.41 -17.03
N ASN A 18 -8.05 18.54 -17.32
CA ASN A 18 -9.07 18.91 -16.34
C ASN A 18 -9.78 17.69 -15.72
N THR A 19 -9.42 16.47 -16.10
CA THR A 19 -10.00 15.26 -15.50
C THR A 19 -9.44 15.04 -14.11
N LYS A 20 -10.33 14.67 -13.17
CA LYS A 20 -9.91 14.18 -11.86
C LYS A 20 -9.60 12.68 -11.94
N ILE A 21 -8.36 12.30 -11.66
CA ILE A 21 -8.00 10.90 -11.49
C ILE A 21 -8.45 10.44 -10.10
N GLN A 22 -9.14 9.29 -10.06
CA GLN A 22 -9.51 8.62 -8.82
C GLN A 22 -8.95 7.21 -8.84
N GLY A 23 -8.19 6.89 -7.79
CA GLY A 23 -7.72 5.53 -7.53
C GLY A 23 -8.88 4.58 -7.22
N CYS A 24 -8.63 3.29 -7.41
CA CYS A 24 -9.61 2.23 -7.19
C CYS A 24 -9.23 1.38 -5.98
N PHE A 25 -10.07 1.35 -4.94
CA PHE A 25 -9.81 0.48 -3.78
C PHE A 25 -9.71 -1.01 -4.17
N PHE A 26 -10.51 -1.46 -5.14
CA PHE A 26 -10.42 -2.83 -5.66
C PHE A 26 -9.06 -3.11 -6.31
N HIS A 27 -8.55 -2.23 -7.19
CA HIS A 27 -7.23 -2.43 -7.78
C HIS A 27 -6.10 -2.31 -6.75
N LEU A 28 -6.23 -1.46 -5.74
CA LEU A 28 -5.28 -1.42 -4.62
C LEU A 28 -5.24 -2.78 -3.91
N GLY A 29 -6.41 -3.33 -3.56
CA GLY A 29 -6.55 -4.66 -2.97
C GLY A 29 -5.92 -5.76 -3.83
N GLN A 30 -6.14 -5.71 -5.15
CA GLN A 30 -5.52 -6.66 -6.09
C GLN A 30 -3.98 -6.55 -6.11
N SER A 31 -3.43 -5.34 -6.08
CA SER A 31 -1.97 -5.14 -6.04
C SER A 31 -1.36 -5.65 -4.73
N ILE A 32 -2.01 -5.40 -3.59
CA ILE A 32 -1.61 -5.96 -2.30
C ILE A 32 -1.68 -7.49 -2.31
N TRP A 33 -2.76 -8.06 -2.84
CA TRP A 33 -2.89 -9.52 -2.94
C TRP A 33 -1.78 -10.14 -3.79
N ARG A 34 -1.50 -9.56 -4.97
CA ARG A 34 -0.37 -9.99 -5.82
C ARG A 34 0.95 -9.92 -5.08
N GLN A 35 1.19 -8.85 -4.31
CA GLN A 35 2.42 -8.74 -3.54
C GLN A 35 2.51 -9.80 -2.44
N ILE A 36 1.43 -10.08 -1.71
CA ILE A 36 1.37 -11.17 -0.72
C ILE A 36 1.68 -12.52 -1.36
N GLN A 37 1.20 -12.76 -2.58
CA GLN A 37 1.52 -13.97 -3.34
C GLN A 37 3.00 -14.04 -3.73
N ASN A 38 3.55 -12.94 -4.23
CA ASN A 38 4.96 -12.86 -4.67
C ASN A 38 5.95 -13.15 -3.54
N ILE A 39 5.63 -12.76 -2.31
CA ILE A 39 6.48 -13.01 -1.14
C ILE A 39 6.16 -14.35 -0.43
N GLY A 40 5.31 -15.20 -1.03
CA GLY A 40 5.02 -16.55 -0.53
C GLY A 40 4.07 -16.61 0.67
N LEU A 41 3.34 -15.53 0.97
CA LEU A 41 2.45 -15.45 2.15
C LEU A 41 0.97 -15.74 1.86
N SER A 42 0.63 -16.23 0.67
CA SER A 42 -0.74 -16.55 0.26
C SER A 42 -1.48 -17.46 1.25
N ASN A 43 -0.81 -18.53 1.71
CA ASN A 43 -1.42 -19.50 2.63
C ASN A 43 -1.70 -18.82 3.98
N LYS A 44 -0.67 -18.18 4.57
CA LYS A 44 -0.82 -17.45 5.84
C LYS A 44 -1.92 -16.39 5.76
N TYR A 45 -1.97 -15.59 4.70
CA TYR A 45 -3.04 -14.60 4.52
C TYR A 45 -4.45 -15.20 4.46
N SER A 46 -4.59 -16.42 3.93
CA SER A 46 -5.87 -17.10 3.76
C SER A 46 -6.31 -17.85 5.02
N THR A 47 -5.37 -18.36 5.81
CA THR A 47 -5.66 -19.22 6.97
C THR A 47 -5.54 -18.52 8.32
N ASP A 48 -4.91 -17.35 8.38
CA ASP A 48 -4.67 -16.58 9.61
C ASP A 48 -5.45 -15.25 9.55
N PRO A 49 -6.63 -15.17 10.18
CA PRO A 49 -7.47 -13.97 10.16
C PRO A 49 -6.79 -12.74 10.78
N GLU A 50 -5.93 -12.94 11.78
CA GLU A 50 -5.21 -11.85 12.45
C GLU A 50 -4.15 -11.26 11.51
N PHE A 51 -3.38 -12.12 10.84
CA PHE A 51 -2.44 -11.69 9.80
C PHE A 51 -3.17 -10.92 8.70
N SER A 52 -4.25 -11.52 8.18
CA SER A 52 -5.06 -10.93 7.11
C SER A 52 -5.63 -9.56 7.51
N LEU A 53 -6.10 -9.41 8.75
CA LEU A 53 -6.61 -8.16 9.28
C LEU A 53 -5.53 -7.08 9.35
N ASN A 54 -4.33 -7.41 9.83
CA ASN A 54 -3.25 -6.42 9.93
C ASN A 54 -2.74 -5.97 8.55
N ILE A 55 -2.69 -6.85 7.55
CA ILE A 55 -2.42 -6.43 6.16
C ILE A 55 -3.54 -5.53 5.63
N ARG A 56 -4.81 -5.81 5.95
CA ARG A 56 -5.93 -4.93 5.55
C ARG A 56 -5.90 -3.55 6.22
N LYS A 57 -5.24 -3.37 7.36
CA LYS A 57 -5.06 -2.03 7.96
C LYS A 57 -4.23 -1.12 7.05
N ILE A 58 -3.25 -1.67 6.34
CA ILE A 58 -2.48 -0.92 5.33
C ILE A 58 -3.37 -0.48 4.16
N LEU A 59 -4.28 -1.34 3.70
CA LEU A 59 -5.29 -0.96 2.69
C LEU A 59 -6.21 0.16 3.17
N ALA A 60 -6.54 0.19 4.46
CA ALA A 60 -7.44 1.18 5.03
C ALA A 60 -6.88 2.61 5.02
N LEU A 61 -5.57 2.78 4.80
CA LEU A 61 -4.95 4.10 4.58
C LEU A 61 -5.59 4.87 3.42
N ALA A 62 -6.15 4.17 2.43
CA ALA A 62 -6.87 4.80 1.31
C ALA A 62 -8.12 5.61 1.73
N TYR A 63 -8.60 5.44 2.96
CA TYR A 63 -9.74 6.19 3.50
C TYR A 63 -9.32 7.40 4.36
N LEU A 64 -8.02 7.61 4.56
CA LEU A 64 -7.52 8.74 5.34
C LEU A 64 -7.38 9.99 4.46
N PRO A 65 -7.50 11.20 5.06
CA PRO A 65 -6.97 12.41 4.47
C PRO A 65 -5.48 12.24 4.14
N GLU A 66 -5.05 12.75 2.99
CA GLU A 66 -3.69 12.62 2.47
C GLU A 66 -2.63 13.02 3.50
N ASN A 67 -2.86 14.11 4.22
CA ASN A 67 -1.95 14.65 5.23
C ASN A 67 -1.80 13.77 6.48
N LEU A 68 -2.57 12.68 6.62
CA LEU A 68 -2.49 11.73 7.73
C LEU A 68 -1.95 10.37 7.28
N VAL A 69 -1.75 10.14 5.98
CA VAL A 69 -1.40 8.82 5.44
C VAL A 69 -0.02 8.37 5.91
N GLU A 70 1.00 9.23 5.83
CA GLU A 70 2.38 8.93 6.22
C GLU A 70 2.48 8.61 7.72
N ASP A 71 1.98 9.51 8.57
CA ASP A 71 1.98 9.30 10.03
C ASP A 71 1.20 8.04 10.43
N SER A 72 0.07 7.76 9.77
CA SER A 72 -0.73 6.57 10.07
C SER A 72 -0.05 5.29 9.60
N PHE A 73 0.65 5.32 8.47
CA PHE A 73 1.47 4.20 8.01
C PHE A 73 2.57 3.87 9.03
N GLU A 74 3.34 4.88 9.46
CA GLU A 74 4.36 4.72 10.50
C GLU A 74 3.77 4.17 11.81
N ASN A 75 2.63 4.71 12.26
CA ASN A 75 1.94 4.20 13.44
C ASN A 75 1.51 2.73 13.31
N ILE A 76 1.10 2.28 12.13
CA ILE A 76 0.80 0.86 11.88
C ILE A 76 2.07 0.01 11.99
N LEU A 77 3.19 0.47 11.42
CA LEU A 77 4.47 -0.24 11.52
C LEU A 77 4.99 -0.33 12.97
N GLN A 78 4.63 0.64 13.81
CA GLN A 78 4.98 0.62 15.24
C GLN A 78 4.17 -0.37 16.10
N THR A 79 3.11 -0.99 15.55
CA THR A 79 2.32 -1.97 16.28
C THR A 79 3.10 -3.26 16.54
N GLU A 80 2.76 -3.95 17.63
CA GLU A 80 3.38 -5.24 18.01
C GLU A 80 3.37 -6.27 16.87
N PHE A 81 2.29 -6.31 16.08
CA PHE A 81 2.19 -7.23 14.96
C PHE A 81 3.29 -6.98 13.92
N PHE A 82 3.46 -5.73 13.47
CA PHE A 82 4.45 -5.41 12.44
C PHE A 82 5.88 -5.53 12.98
N LYS A 83 6.14 -5.10 14.22
CA LYS A 83 7.44 -5.28 14.88
C LYS A 83 7.85 -6.75 14.98
N ARG A 84 6.94 -7.64 15.40
CA ARG A 84 7.22 -9.09 15.52
C ARG A 84 7.42 -9.77 14.17
N ASN A 85 6.87 -9.20 13.09
CA ASN A 85 6.92 -9.78 11.75
C ASN A 85 7.78 -8.94 10.79
N GLU A 86 8.69 -8.10 11.30
CA GLU A 86 9.46 -7.13 10.50
C GLU A 86 10.25 -7.84 9.38
N GLU A 87 10.98 -8.90 9.71
CA GLU A 87 11.75 -9.67 8.73
C GLU A 87 10.83 -10.31 7.66
N LEU A 88 9.73 -10.91 8.10
CA LEU A 88 8.74 -11.56 7.23
C LEU A 88 8.05 -10.58 6.27
N LEU A 89 7.77 -9.36 6.75
CA LEU A 89 7.02 -8.35 6.04
C LEU A 89 7.89 -7.28 5.37
N SER A 90 9.21 -7.32 5.53
CA SER A 90 10.14 -6.31 5.00
C SER A 90 9.91 -6.03 3.51
N ASN A 91 9.86 -7.07 2.68
CA ASN A 91 9.61 -6.93 1.24
C ASN A 91 8.20 -6.37 0.92
N PHE A 92 7.22 -6.61 1.78
CA PHE A 92 5.87 -6.04 1.63
C PHE A 92 5.86 -4.55 2.00
N ILE A 93 6.49 -4.20 3.12
CA ILE A 93 6.56 -2.83 3.64
C ILE A 93 7.32 -1.96 2.65
N ILE A 94 8.51 -2.39 2.21
CA ILE A 94 9.32 -1.69 1.22
C ILE A 94 8.53 -1.46 -0.08
N TYR A 95 7.85 -2.49 -0.58
CA TYR A 95 7.03 -2.37 -1.77
C TYR A 95 5.93 -1.31 -1.61
N PHE A 96 5.21 -1.35 -0.48
CA PHE A 96 4.11 -0.42 -0.23
C PHE A 96 4.59 1.02 -0.07
N GLU A 97 5.66 1.21 0.70
CA GLU A 97 6.30 2.51 0.91
C GLU A 97 6.78 3.10 -0.42
N ASP A 98 7.53 2.33 -1.22
CA ASP A 98 8.07 2.80 -2.51
C ASP A 98 6.99 3.13 -3.55
N THR A 99 5.87 2.40 -3.50
CA THR A 99 4.82 2.53 -4.51
C THR A 99 3.78 3.61 -4.16
N TYR A 100 3.41 3.75 -2.88
CA TYR A 100 2.22 4.52 -2.48
C TYR A 100 2.50 5.65 -1.47
N ILE A 101 3.54 5.55 -0.65
CA ILE A 101 3.87 6.58 0.35
C ILE A 101 4.94 7.53 -0.19
N GLY A 102 5.98 6.97 -0.80
CA GLY A 102 7.20 7.65 -1.20
C GLY A 102 8.23 7.64 -0.07
N ARG A 103 9.49 7.32 -0.38
CA ARG A 103 10.59 7.50 0.58
C ARG A 103 10.88 8.98 0.71
N VAL A 104 10.75 9.54 1.91
CA VAL A 104 11.42 10.81 2.21
C VAL A 104 12.90 10.57 1.98
N ASN A 105 13.50 11.27 1.02
CA ASN A 105 14.93 11.24 0.79
C ASN A 105 15.64 11.63 2.11
N ARG A 106 16.07 10.65 2.91
CA ARG A 106 16.99 10.84 4.06
C ARG A 106 18.43 11.09 3.57
N ARG A 107 18.56 11.87 2.49
CA ARG A 107 19.82 12.35 1.94
C ARG A 107 19.67 13.87 1.84
N GLY A 108 19.92 14.52 2.97
CA GLY A 108 20.56 15.83 2.96
C GLY A 108 22.03 15.67 2.59
#